data_AF-A0A3N5US94-F1
#
_entry.id   AF-A0A3N5US94-F1
#
_cell.length_a   1.000
_cell.length_b   1.000
_cell.length_c   1.000
_cell.angle_alpha   90.00
_cell.angle_beta   90.00
_cell.angle_gamma   90.00
#
_symmetry.space_group_name_H-M   'P 1'
#
loop_
_entity.id
_entity.type
_entity.pdbx_description
1 polymer ?
#
loop_
_entity_poly.entity_id
_entity_poly.type
_entity_poly.pdbx_seq_one_letter_code
_entity_poly.pdbx_strand_id
1 'polypeptide(L)'
;ARDPEVAVIMLDVVIGYGAHPDPASELGPAVEEAQKLARGDGRELIFVASVTGTEEDPQVLSKTNSTLERAGVIVCDSNSAAARLTARLVSN
;
A
#
# COMPACT_ATOMS: atom_id res chain seq x y z
N ALA A 1 12.27 -3.86 -2.17
CA ALA A 1 13.14 -2.89 -2.87
C ALA A 1 14.44 -3.50 -3.37
N ARG A 2 15.24 -4.15 -2.51
CA ARG A 2 16.55 -4.70 -2.90
C ARG A 2 16.50 -6.03 -3.66
N ASP A 3 15.39 -6.74 -3.56
CA ASP A 3 15.13 -7.90 -4.42
C ASP A 3 14.71 -7.39 -5.81
N PRO A 4 15.49 -7.67 -6.86
CA PRO A 4 15.20 -7.22 -8.22
C PRO A 4 14.04 -7.98 -8.88
N GLU A 5 13.66 -9.16 -8.39
CA GLU A 5 12.56 -9.96 -8.96
C GLU A 5 11.18 -9.48 -8.48
N VAL A 6 11.14 -8.63 -7.45
CA VAL A 6 9.88 -8.08 -6.92
C VAL A 6 9.45 -6.85 -7.71
N ALA A 7 8.35 -6.98 -8.47
CA ALA A 7 7.71 -5.88 -9.20
C ALA A 7 6.59 -5.18 -8.40
N VAL A 8 5.87 -5.92 -7.54
CA VAL A 8 4.72 -5.41 -6.78
C VAL A 8 4.78 -5.88 -5.33
N ILE A 9 4.47 -4.98 -4.39
CA ILE A 9 4.18 -5.32 -2.99
C ILE A 9 2.71 -5.00 -2.72
N MET A 10 1.95 -6.02 -2.33
CA MET A 10 0.54 -5.90 -1.97
C MET A 10 0.38 -5.90 -0.45
N LEU A 11 -0.40 -4.96 0.09
CA LEU A 11 -0.66 -4.79 1.52
C LEU A 11 -2.15 -4.97 1.82
N ASP A 12 -2.46 -5.65 2.92
CA ASP A 12 -3.78 -5.58 3.56
C ASP A 12 -3.62 -4.78 4.86
N VAL A 13 -4.20 -3.58 4.90
CA VAL A 13 -4.07 -2.66 6.02
C VAL A 13 -5.34 -2.73 6.85
N VAL A 14 -5.26 -3.37 8.01
CA VAL A 14 -6.39 -3.49 8.94
C VAL A 14 -6.35 -2.36 9.95
N ILE A 15 -7.45 -1.59 10.06
CA ILE A 15 -7.64 -0.53 11.06
C ILE A 15 -8.71 -0.93 12.08
N GLY A 16 -8.94 -0.06 13.06
CA GLY A 16 -9.89 -0.26 14.15
C GLY A 16 -9.22 -0.46 15.51
N TYR A 17 -10.02 -0.88 16.49
CA TYR A 17 -9.57 -1.04 17.87
C TYR A 17 -8.50 -2.14 17.98
N GLY A 18 -7.38 -1.80 18.64
CA GLY A 18 -6.25 -2.72 18.81
C GLY A 18 -5.25 -2.71 17.64
N ALA A 19 -5.55 -2.04 16.53
CA ALA A 19 -4.59 -1.78 15.46
C ALA A 19 -3.65 -0.60 15.80
N HIS A 20 -2.64 -0.38 14.96
CA HIS A 20 -1.77 0.79 15.07
C HIS A 20 -2.61 2.09 15.03
N PRO A 21 -2.30 3.13 15.83
CA PRO A 21 -3.09 4.37 15.87
C PRO A 21 -3.08 5.16 14.56
N ASP A 22 -2.03 5.02 13.75
CA ASP A 22 -1.94 5.61 12.42
C ASP A 22 -1.00 4.76 11.54
N PRO A 23 -1.47 3.65 10.94
CA PRO A 23 -0.59 2.79 10.15
C PRO A 23 -0.11 3.48 8.87
N ALA A 24 -0.89 4.42 8.33
CA ALA A 24 -0.53 5.11 7.09
C ALA A 24 0.67 6.07 7.28
N SER A 25 0.84 6.67 8.47
CA SER A 25 2.00 7.51 8.77
C SER A 25 3.33 6.74 8.80
N GLU A 26 3.29 5.46 9.16
CA GLU A 26 4.48 4.59 9.18
C GLU A 26 4.73 3.94 7.81
N LEU A 27 3.66 3.49 7.15
CA LEU A 27 3.76 2.85 5.84
C LEU A 27 4.17 3.83 4.74
N GLY A 28 3.66 5.06 4.75
CA GLY A 28 3.92 6.05 3.71
C GLY A 28 5.42 6.31 3.47
N PRO A 29 6.20 6.71 4.49
CA PRO A 29 7.64 6.91 4.35
C PRO A 29 8.40 5.66 3.88
N ALA A 30 7.99 4.46 4.35
CA ALA A 30 8.61 3.20 3.94
C ALA A 30 8.34 2.89 2.46
N VAL A 31 7.14 3.17 1.97
CA VAL A 31 6.77 3.06 0.55
C VAL A 31 7.63 3.99 -0.30
N GLU A 32 7.71 5.28 0.08
CA GLU A 32 8.48 6.28 -0.64
C GLU A 32 9.97 5.92 -0.72
N GLU A 33 10.56 5.47 0.39
CA GLU A 33 11.95 5.00 0.43
C GLU A 33 12.16 3.79 -0.48
N ALA A 34 11.27 2.80 -0.41
CA ALA A 34 11.36 1.58 -1.22
C ALA A 34 11.24 1.88 -2.71
N GLN A 35 10.33 2.78 -3.10
CA GLN A 35 10.19 3.24 -4.48
C GLN A 35 11.42 4.00 -4.94
N LYS A 36 11.97 4.91 -4.12
CA LYS A 36 13.19 5.66 -4.43
C LYS A 36 14.38 4.73 -4.66
N LEU A 37 14.56 3.71 -3.82
CA LEU A 37 15.61 2.71 -3.97
C LEU A 37 15.46 1.93 -5.29
N ALA A 38 14.25 1.44 -5.60
CA ALA A 38 14.00 0.74 -6.85
C ALA A 38 14.26 1.62 -8.08
N ARG A 39 13.80 2.88 -8.05
CA ARG A 39 14.06 3.86 -9.12
C ARG A 39 15.56 4.14 -9.30
N GLY A 40 16.32 4.17 -8.21
CA GLY A 40 17.78 4.29 -8.23
C GLY A 40 18.47 3.16 -9.00
N ASP A 41 17.87 1.97 -8.99
CA ASP A 41 18.32 0.80 -9.74
C ASP A 41 17.70 0.70 -11.15
N GLY A 42 17.00 1.74 -11.62
CA GLY A 42 16.33 1.75 -12.93
C GLY A 42 15.08 0.88 -13.01
N ARG A 43 14.50 0.49 -11.87
CA ARG A 43 13.28 -0.34 -11.77
C ARG A 43 12.12 0.46 -11.22
N GLU A 44 10.90 0.04 -11.53
CA GLU A 44 9.71 0.51 -10.81
C GLU A 44 9.25 -0.57 -9.83
N LEU A 45 8.92 -0.14 -8.60
CA LEU A 45 8.32 -0.99 -7.57
C LEU A 45 6.95 -0.43 -7.24
N ILE A 46 5.90 -1.19 -7.55
CA ILE A 46 4.52 -0.76 -7.36
C ILE A 46 4.02 -1.23 -5.99
N PHE A 47 3.26 -0.36 -5.32
CA PHE A 47 2.55 -0.72 -4.10
C PHE A 47 1.06 -0.71 -4.34
N VAL A 48 0.39 -1.77 -3.94
CA VAL A 48 -1.07 -1.91 -3.97
C VAL A 48 -1.54 -2.19 -2.56
N ALA A 49 -2.65 -1.59 -2.13
CA ALA A 49 -3.23 -1.88 -0.84
C ALA A 49 -4.76 -2.04 -0.91
N SER A 50 -5.32 -2.75 0.06
CA SER A 50 -6.69 -2.55 0.50
C SER A 50 -6.68 -2.16 1.98
N VAL A 51 -7.60 -1.29 2.38
CA VAL A 51 -7.78 -0.93 3.79
C VAL A 51 -9.06 -1.58 4.31
N THR A 52 -8.92 -2.44 5.31
CA THR A 52 -10.03 -3.14 5.96
C THR A 52 -10.38 -2.41 7.25
N GLY A 53 -11.57 -1.82 7.29
CA GLY A 53 -12.10 -1.07 8.43
C GLY A 53 -13.23 -0.15 8.01
N THR A 54 -13.52 0.85 8.84
CA THR A 54 -14.67 1.74 8.68
C THR A 54 -14.29 3.21 8.88
N GLU A 55 -15.19 4.11 8.49
CA GLU A 55 -15.02 5.55 8.74
C GLU A 55 -15.10 5.91 10.23
N GLU A 56 -15.74 5.05 11.04
CA GLU A 56 -15.92 5.24 12.49
C GLU A 56 -14.74 4.73 13.32
N ASP A 57 -13.80 4.02 12.69
CA ASP A 57 -12.59 3.57 13.37
C ASP A 57 -11.67 4.76 13.73
N PRO A 58 -10.89 4.67 14.82
CA PRO A 58 -10.03 5.78 15.28
C PRO A 58 -9.09 6.36 14.21
N GLN A 59 -8.65 5.51 13.27
CA GLN A 59 -7.74 5.88 12.17
C GLN A 59 -8.46 6.61 11.03
N VAL A 60 -9.79 6.42 10.91
CA VAL A 60 -10.66 6.88 9.82
C VAL A 60 -10.25 6.30 8.47
N LEU A 61 -11.13 5.49 7.86
CA LEU A 61 -10.87 4.82 6.58
C LEU A 61 -10.44 5.81 5.48
N SER A 62 -11.20 6.89 5.28
CA SER A 62 -10.91 7.90 4.24
C SER A 62 -9.54 8.58 4.43
N LYS A 63 -9.18 8.91 5.67
CA LYS A 63 -7.88 9.50 6.03
C LYS A 63 -6.74 8.50 5.73
N THR A 64 -6.91 7.24 6.11
CA THR A 64 -5.92 6.19 5.88
C THR A 64 -5.69 5.99 4.38
N ASN A 65 -6.75 5.86 3.59
CA ASN A 65 -6.68 5.74 2.13
C ASN A 65 -5.93 6.92 1.51
N SER A 66 -6.36 8.15 1.78
CA SER A 66 -5.75 9.35 1.19
C SER A 66 -4.27 9.51 1.54
N THR A 67 -3.85 9.03 2.71
CA THR A 67 -2.44 9.10 3.14
C THR A 67 -1.59 8.09 2.40
N LEU A 68 -2.07 6.86 2.22
CA LEU A 68 -1.39 5.84 1.41
C LEU A 68 -1.33 6.24 -0.07
N GLU A 69 -2.42 6.79 -0.63
CA GLU A 69 -2.46 7.29 -2.00
C GLU A 69 -1.45 8.41 -2.24
N ARG A 70 -1.33 9.37 -1.31
CA ARG A 70 -0.31 10.42 -1.39
C ARG A 70 1.12 9.89 -1.38
N ALA A 71 1.37 8.79 -0.67
CA ALA A 71 2.66 8.10 -0.67
C ALA A 71 2.91 7.26 -1.94
N GLY A 72 1.98 7.25 -2.90
CA GLY A 72 2.12 6.53 -4.17
C GLY A 72 1.64 5.08 -4.12
N VAL A 73 0.82 4.70 -3.15
CA VAL A 73 0.15 3.39 -3.09
C VAL A 73 -1.15 3.41 -3.88
N ILE A 74 -1.42 2.38 -4.68
CA ILE A 74 -2.72 2.19 -5.33
C ILE A 74 -3.67 1.53 -4.33
N VAL A 75 -4.62 2.29 -3.79
CA VAL A 75 -5.60 1.75 -2.84
C VAL A 75 -6.83 1.23 -3.60
N CYS A 76 -7.19 -0.02 -3.34
CA CYS A 76 -8.34 -0.71 -3.92
C CYS A 76 -9.45 -0.90 -2.87
N ASP A 77 -10.70 -0.93 -3.33
CA ASP A 77 -11.89 -1.07 -2.47
C ASP A 77 -11.98 -2.39 -1.70
N SER A 78 -11.21 -3.41 -2.09
CA SER A 78 -11.16 -4.70 -1.39
C SER A 78 -9.86 -5.43 -1.63
N ASN A 79 -9.51 -6.33 -0.71
CA ASN A 79 -8.37 -7.24 -0.87
C ASN A 79 -8.48 -8.07 -2.17
N SER A 80 -9.70 -8.47 -2.56
CA SER A 80 -9.91 -9.21 -3.81
C SER A 80 -9.61 -8.38 -5.06
N ALA A 81 -9.88 -7.07 -5.03
CA ALA A 81 -9.53 -6.15 -6.11
C ALA A 81 -8.02 -5.88 -6.15
N ALA A 82 -7.39 -5.68 -4.98
CA ALA A 82 -5.94 -5.55 -4.85
C ALA A 82 -5.19 -6.77 -5.41
N ALA A 83 -5.66 -7.98 -5.10
CA ALA A 83 -5.08 -9.21 -5.60
C ALA A 83 -5.23 -9.35 -7.12
N ARG A 84 -6.41 -9.04 -7.68
CA ARG A 84 -6.65 -9.07 -9.13
C ARG A 84 -5.80 -8.04 -9.87
N LEU A 85 -5.65 -6.83 -9.32
CA LEU A 85 -4.77 -5.82 -9.89
C LEU A 85 -3.31 -6.27 -9.85
N THR A 86 -2.86 -6.78 -8.70
CA THR A 86 -1.49 -7.30 -8.55
C THR A 86 -1.20 -8.39 -9.56
N ALA A 87 -2.10 -9.38 -9.70
CA ALA A 87 -1.96 -10.43 -10.71
C ALA A 87 -1.85 -9.87 -12.13
N ARG A 88 -2.66 -8.87 -12.49
CA ARG A 88 -2.61 -8.19 -13.79
C ARG A 88 -1.31 -7.41 -14.03
N LEU A 89 -0.72 -6.83 -12.98
CA LEU A 89 0.54 -6.08 -13.06
C LEU A 89 1.76 -7.00 -13.25
N VAL A 90 1.71 -8.23 -12.74
CA VAL A 90 2.81 -9.20 -12.84
C VAL A 90 2.64 -10.22 -13.98
N SER A 91 1.47 -10.27 -14.60
CA SER A 91 1.21 -11.13 -15.76
C SER A 91 1.63 -10.41 -17.04
N ASN A 92 2.63 -10.95 -17.74
CA ASN A 92 2.96 -10.57 -19.11
C ASN A 92 1.84 -10.96 -20.09
#